data_AF-A0A7S0PUF5-F1
#
_entry.id   AF-A0A7S0PUF5-F1
#
_cell.length_a   1.000
_cell.length_b   1.000
_cell.length_c   1.000
_cell.angle_alpha   90.00
_cell.angle_beta   90.00
_cell.angle_gamma   90.00
#
_symmetry.space_group_name_H-M   'P 1'
#
loop_
_entity.id
_entity.type
_entity.pdbx_description
1 polymer ?
#
loop_
_entity_poly.entity_id
_entity_poly.type
_entity_poly.pdbx_seq_one_letter_code
_entity_poly.pdbx_strand_id
1 'polypeptide(L)'
;MDRGPVPPPPRHQLVGGSRGSSSGSLGAHIPGADGSSEDLHALGKREKVKDKVKRYIAKLSFVEMSVMKATTKIDGPPKEKHTRRLVLESWSHPDTAPAETVHALSRINMLNSPVVTLKALSTVHELMQRGSPAVLPAVGGWLDYLSLVQSHWDRNGNNADYGLSEVCSPLVVAYARLLAAKARFHSEHRAFENNYSFDEEAEG
;
A
#
# COMPACT_ATOMS: atom_id res chain seq x y z
N MET A 1 -46.65 -1.96 9.94
CA MET A 1 -46.18 -1.82 8.55
C MET A 1 -44.98 -2.72 8.38
N ASP A 2 -45.27 -3.98 8.08
CA ASP A 2 -44.30 -5.07 7.98
C ASP A 2 -43.70 -5.05 6.56
N ARG A 3 -42.39 -4.84 6.44
CA ARG A 3 -41.68 -4.87 5.14
C ARG A 3 -40.98 -6.20 5.02
N GLY A 4 -41.63 -7.14 4.31
CA GLY A 4 -41.03 -8.42 3.91
C GLY A 4 -39.78 -8.25 3.05
N PRO A 5 -38.99 -9.33 2.86
CA PRO A 5 -37.66 -9.26 2.28
C PRO A 5 -37.68 -8.98 0.78
N VAL A 6 -36.73 -8.15 0.33
CA VAL A 6 -36.56 -7.69 -1.06
C VAL A 6 -35.92 -8.81 -1.90
N PRO A 7 -36.42 -9.12 -3.11
CA PRO A 7 -35.84 -10.17 -3.95
C PRO A 7 -34.50 -9.74 -4.60
N PRO A 8 -33.59 -10.70 -4.88
CA PRO A 8 -32.32 -10.40 -5.55
C PRO A 8 -32.51 -10.09 -7.05
N PRO A 9 -31.58 -9.33 -7.67
CA PRO A 9 -31.67 -8.93 -9.07
C PRO A 9 -31.46 -10.11 -10.04
N PRO A 10 -32.03 -10.02 -11.26
CA PRO A 10 -32.02 -11.12 -12.23
C PRO A 10 -30.62 -11.37 -12.82
N ARG A 11 -30.22 -12.65 -12.85
CA ARG A 11 -29.01 -13.12 -13.56
C ARG A 11 -29.24 -13.02 -15.07
N HIS A 12 -28.33 -12.35 -15.78
CA HIS A 12 -28.25 -12.40 -17.24
C HIS A 12 -28.07 -13.85 -17.71
N GLN A 13 -29.04 -14.37 -18.47
CA GLN A 13 -28.90 -15.63 -19.20
C GLN A 13 -27.98 -15.40 -20.41
N LEU A 14 -26.91 -16.19 -20.49
CA LEU A 14 -26.11 -16.33 -21.71
C LEU A 14 -26.95 -17.10 -22.74
N VAL A 15 -27.38 -16.40 -23.78
CA VAL A 15 -28.01 -16.98 -24.97
C VAL A 15 -26.98 -17.84 -25.69
N GLY A 16 -27.23 -19.14 -25.74
CA GLY A 16 -26.50 -20.09 -26.56
C GLY A 16 -26.81 -19.86 -28.04
N GLY A 17 -25.80 -19.48 -28.82
CA GLY A 17 -25.86 -19.39 -30.27
C GLY A 17 -25.49 -20.71 -30.94
N SER A 18 -26.40 -21.19 -31.78
CA SER A 18 -26.36 -22.45 -32.52
C SER A 18 -25.17 -22.58 -33.48
N ARG A 19 -24.74 -23.84 -33.65
CA ARG A 19 -23.78 -24.31 -34.66
C ARG A 19 -24.35 -24.14 -36.08
N GLY A 20 -23.55 -23.61 -36.98
CA GLY A 20 -23.77 -23.66 -38.43
C GLY A 20 -22.43 -23.77 -39.14
N SER A 21 -22.16 -24.92 -39.75
CA SER A 21 -21.04 -25.14 -40.66
C SER A 21 -21.49 -24.81 -42.08
N SER A 22 -20.76 -23.95 -42.78
CA SER A 22 -20.71 -23.98 -44.25
C SER A 22 -19.37 -23.44 -44.75
N SER A 23 -18.81 -24.21 -45.67
CA SER A 23 -17.55 -24.00 -46.36
C SER A 23 -17.62 -22.85 -47.37
N GLY A 24 -16.56 -22.05 -47.45
CA GLY A 24 -16.36 -21.08 -48.52
C GLY A 24 -14.95 -20.48 -48.47
N SER A 25 -14.01 -21.12 -49.16
CA SER A 25 -12.72 -20.53 -49.53
C SER A 25 -12.95 -19.50 -50.62
N LEU A 26 -12.33 -18.31 -50.52
CA LEU A 26 -11.81 -17.47 -51.62
C LEU A 26 -11.28 -16.13 -51.08
N GLY A 27 -10.00 -15.83 -51.35
CA GLY A 27 -9.56 -14.47 -51.72
C GLY A 27 -9.19 -13.46 -50.63
N ALA A 28 -7.90 -13.43 -50.31
CA ALA A 28 -7.05 -12.30 -49.90
C ALA A 28 -7.67 -10.88 -49.74
N HIS A 29 -7.56 -10.33 -48.52
CA HIS A 29 -6.79 -9.10 -48.24
C HIS A 29 -6.57 -9.01 -46.71
N ILE A 30 -5.37 -9.35 -46.23
CA ILE A 30 -4.97 -9.03 -44.85
C ILE A 30 -4.45 -7.59 -44.87
N PRO A 31 -5.08 -6.64 -44.16
CA PRO A 31 -4.50 -5.32 -43.98
C PRO A 31 -3.36 -5.44 -42.96
N GLY A 32 -2.14 -5.11 -43.39
CA GLY A 32 -1.08 -4.57 -42.54
C GLY A 32 -0.70 -5.37 -41.30
N ALA A 33 0.11 -6.40 -41.48
CA ALA A 33 0.98 -6.90 -40.42
C ALA A 33 2.18 -5.94 -40.23
N ASP A 34 1.92 -4.67 -39.89
CA ASP A 34 2.95 -3.76 -39.38
C ASP A 34 3.04 -3.97 -37.87
N GLY A 35 3.55 -5.15 -37.48
CA GLY A 35 4.06 -5.38 -36.12
C GLY A 35 5.32 -4.54 -35.95
N SER A 36 5.10 -3.24 -35.70
CA SER A 36 6.12 -2.21 -35.75
C SER A 36 7.29 -2.54 -34.81
N SER A 37 8.51 -2.25 -35.27
CA SER A 37 9.76 -2.36 -34.49
C SER A 37 9.64 -1.73 -33.08
N GLU A 38 8.76 -0.75 -32.93
CA GLU A 38 8.44 -0.06 -31.68
C GLU A 38 7.86 -1.00 -30.61
N ASP A 39 7.02 -1.97 -31.01
CA ASP A 39 6.39 -2.92 -30.08
C ASP A 39 7.40 -3.94 -29.52
N LEU A 40 8.31 -4.43 -30.37
CA LEU A 40 9.40 -5.31 -29.95
C LEU A 40 10.40 -4.59 -29.04
N HIS A 41 10.72 -3.32 -29.36
CA HIS A 41 11.56 -2.49 -28.51
C HIS A 41 10.89 -2.19 -27.16
N ALA A 42 9.59 -1.92 -27.13
CA ALA A 42 8.81 -1.72 -25.91
C ALA A 42 8.76 -2.98 -25.04
N LEU A 43 8.56 -4.16 -25.63
CA LEU A 43 8.63 -5.45 -24.94
C LEU A 43 10.02 -5.71 -24.35
N GLY A 44 11.08 -5.49 -25.14
CA GLY A 44 12.46 -5.61 -24.67
C GLY A 44 12.80 -4.65 -23.52
N LYS A 45 12.26 -3.42 -23.55
CA LYS A 45 12.41 -2.44 -22.46
C LYS A 45 11.65 -2.89 -21.20
N ARG A 46 10.44 -3.42 -21.33
CA ARG A 46 9.67 -3.99 -20.21
C ARG A 46 10.39 -5.15 -19.56
N GLU A 47 10.98 -6.06 -20.34
CA GLU A 47 11.71 -7.21 -19.80
C GLU A 47 12.97 -6.79 -19.04
N LYS A 48 13.75 -5.85 -19.60
CA LYS A 48 14.91 -5.24 -18.91
C LYS A 48 14.51 -4.56 -17.58
N VAL A 49 13.36 -3.90 -17.53
CA VAL A 49 12.83 -3.28 -16.29
C VAL A 49 12.47 -4.35 -15.27
N LYS A 50 11.79 -5.45 -15.67
CA LYS A 50 11.48 -6.56 -14.77
C LYS A 50 12.73 -7.19 -14.16
N ASP A 51 13.76 -7.44 -14.98
CA ASP A 51 15.04 -8.01 -14.50
C ASP A 51 15.77 -7.07 -13.55
N LYS A 52 15.73 -5.76 -13.81
CA LYS A 52 16.30 -4.75 -12.91
C LYS A 52 15.57 -4.76 -11.56
N VAL A 53 14.23 -4.79 -11.57
CA VAL A 53 13.41 -4.86 -10.36
C VAL A 53 13.66 -6.16 -9.60
N LYS A 54 13.76 -7.30 -10.28
CA LYS A 54 14.04 -8.60 -9.66
C LYS A 54 15.40 -8.61 -8.96
N ARG A 55 16.45 -8.10 -9.63
CA ARG A 55 17.79 -7.97 -9.05
C ARG A 55 17.83 -7.00 -7.88
N TYR A 56 17.07 -5.90 -7.95
CA TYR A 56 16.95 -4.97 -6.83
C TYR A 56 16.30 -5.64 -5.62
N ILE A 57 15.14 -6.29 -5.81
CA ILE A 57 14.42 -7.00 -4.74
C ILE A 57 15.29 -8.08 -4.09
N ALA A 58 16.12 -8.78 -4.86
CA ALA A 58 17.03 -9.81 -4.34
C ALA A 58 18.14 -9.27 -3.41
N LYS A 59 18.40 -7.96 -3.44
CA LYS A 59 19.40 -7.30 -2.58
C LYS A 59 18.80 -6.65 -1.34
N LEU A 60 17.47 -6.63 -1.23
CA LEU A 60 16.77 -6.00 -0.12
C LEU A 60 16.79 -6.91 1.10
N SER A 61 16.85 -6.30 2.28
CA SER A 61 16.53 -7.01 3.51
C SER A 61 15.07 -7.49 3.52
N PHE A 62 14.75 -8.38 4.46
CA PHE A 62 13.38 -8.82 4.67
C PHE A 62 12.44 -7.66 5.03
N VAL A 63 12.95 -6.67 5.78
CA VAL A 63 12.21 -5.48 6.19
C VAL A 63 11.92 -4.59 4.98
N GLU A 64 12.96 -4.24 4.22
CA GLU A 64 12.84 -3.40 3.02
C GLU A 64 11.90 -4.03 1.98
N MET A 65 12.04 -5.33 1.74
CA MET A 65 11.17 -6.07 0.82
C MET A 65 9.71 -6.02 1.29
N SER A 66 9.45 -6.21 2.58
CA SER A 66 8.10 -6.22 3.14
C SER A 66 7.47 -4.83 3.03
N VAL A 67 8.22 -3.77 3.32
CA VAL A 67 7.78 -2.38 3.13
C VAL A 67 7.40 -2.11 1.66
N MET A 68 8.24 -2.50 0.71
CA MET A 68 7.94 -2.32 -0.72
C MET A 68 6.72 -3.10 -1.19
N LYS A 69 6.50 -4.31 -0.68
CA LYS A 69 5.37 -5.15 -1.07
C LYS A 69 4.08 -4.77 -0.37
N ALA A 70 4.14 -4.18 0.83
CA ALA A 70 2.99 -3.63 1.54
C ALA A 70 2.46 -2.35 0.87
N THR A 71 3.34 -1.59 0.20
CA THR A 71 3.04 -0.25 -0.34
C THR A 71 2.95 -0.19 -1.88
N THR A 72 2.65 -1.32 -2.53
CA THR A 72 2.45 -1.34 -3.98
C THR A 72 1.23 -0.51 -4.39
N LYS A 73 1.30 0.11 -5.57
CA LYS A 73 0.22 0.91 -6.19
C LYS A 73 -1.08 0.17 -6.52
N ILE A 74 -1.08 -1.16 -6.40
CA ILE A 74 -2.28 -1.98 -6.60
C ILE A 74 -3.32 -1.58 -5.55
N ASP A 75 -4.53 -1.31 -6.01
CA ASP A 75 -5.65 -0.93 -5.17
C ASP A 75 -6.00 -2.00 -4.13
N GLY A 76 -6.57 -1.57 -3.01
CA GLY A 76 -6.84 -2.39 -1.84
C GLY A 76 -5.79 -2.27 -0.72
N PRO A 77 -6.01 -3.00 0.39
CA PRO A 77 -5.23 -2.83 1.61
C PRO A 77 -3.76 -3.23 1.43
N PRO A 78 -2.88 -2.83 2.37
CA PRO A 78 -1.56 -3.44 2.50
C PRO A 78 -1.67 -4.96 2.55
N LYS A 79 -0.76 -5.65 1.88
CA LYS A 79 -0.76 -7.11 1.89
C LYS A 79 -0.43 -7.61 3.30
N GLU A 80 -1.40 -8.25 3.94
CA GLU A 80 -1.33 -8.69 5.35
C GLU A 80 -0.05 -9.50 5.66
N LYS A 81 0.34 -10.42 4.77
CA LYS A 81 1.56 -11.21 4.98
C LYS A 81 2.83 -10.36 5.16
N HIS A 82 2.87 -9.18 4.55
CA HIS A 82 4.02 -8.27 4.64
C HIS A 82 3.91 -7.34 5.85
N THR A 83 2.72 -6.87 6.20
CA THR A 83 2.55 -6.06 7.42
C THR A 83 2.75 -6.92 8.67
N ARG A 84 2.21 -8.14 8.70
CA ARG A 84 2.47 -9.14 9.75
C ARG A 84 3.95 -9.49 9.88
N ARG A 85 4.68 -9.59 8.76
CA ARG A 85 6.13 -9.83 8.77
C ARG A 85 6.86 -8.67 9.44
N LEU A 86 6.54 -7.42 9.11
CA LEU A 86 7.14 -6.25 9.75
C LEU A 86 6.89 -6.22 11.26
N VAL A 87 5.67 -6.57 11.69
CA VAL A 87 5.35 -6.71 13.12
C VAL A 87 6.24 -7.77 13.77
N LEU A 88 6.33 -8.98 13.20
CA LEU A 88 7.17 -10.04 13.74
C LEU A 88 8.66 -9.64 13.80
N GLU A 89 9.19 -9.04 12.73
CA GLU A 89 10.58 -8.57 12.69
C GLU A 89 10.85 -7.49 13.74
N SER A 90 9.89 -6.61 14.03
CA SER A 90 10.05 -5.61 15.10
C SER A 90 10.26 -6.24 16.47
N TRP A 91 9.67 -7.42 16.73
CA TRP A 91 9.86 -8.17 17.97
C TRP A 91 11.13 -9.02 17.96
N SER A 92 11.48 -9.61 16.82
CA SER A 92 12.70 -10.43 16.69
C SER A 92 13.97 -9.58 16.72
N HIS A 93 13.92 -8.36 16.20
CA HIS A 93 15.06 -7.46 16.07
C HIS A 93 14.68 -6.03 16.50
N PRO A 94 14.37 -5.81 17.79
CA PRO A 94 13.84 -4.53 18.27
C PRO A 94 14.80 -3.35 18.08
N ASP A 95 16.11 -3.59 18.07
CA ASP A 95 17.12 -2.53 17.93
C ASP A 95 17.26 -2.01 16.49
N THR A 96 16.93 -2.82 15.48
CA THR A 96 17.23 -2.52 14.07
C THR A 96 16.00 -2.47 13.19
N ALA A 97 15.09 -3.44 13.31
CA ALA A 97 13.97 -3.58 12.38
C ALA A 97 12.99 -2.39 12.41
N PRO A 98 12.64 -1.79 13.56
CA PRO A 98 11.82 -0.57 13.57
C PRO A 98 12.48 0.57 12.80
N ALA A 99 13.72 0.94 13.13
CA ALA A 99 14.43 2.03 12.46
C ALA A 99 14.58 1.78 10.95
N GLU A 100 14.94 0.55 10.56
CA GLU A 100 15.04 0.14 9.17
C GLU A 100 13.69 0.25 8.44
N THR A 101 12.58 -0.13 9.08
CA THR A 101 11.24 -0.01 8.52
C THR A 101 10.92 1.44 8.18
N VAL A 102 11.19 2.36 9.10
CA VAL A 102 10.89 3.78 8.91
C VAL A 102 11.80 4.44 7.87
N HIS A 103 13.08 4.04 7.81
CA HIS A 103 13.99 4.42 6.73
C HIS A 103 13.55 3.89 5.36
N ALA A 104 13.05 2.64 5.30
CA ALA A 104 12.51 2.07 4.08
C ALA A 104 11.24 2.80 3.62
N LEU A 105 10.36 3.17 4.54
CA LEU A 105 9.16 3.97 4.26
C LEU A 105 9.50 5.35 3.68
N SER A 106 10.54 5.98 4.21
CA SER A 106 11.02 7.30 3.74
C SER A 106 11.54 7.30 2.30
N ARG A 107 11.92 6.12 1.76
CA ARG A 107 12.37 5.97 0.36
C ARG A 107 11.22 5.65 -0.61
N ILE A 108 10.01 5.40 -0.11
CA ILE A 108 8.85 5.14 -0.97
C ILE A 108 8.33 6.47 -1.51
N ASN A 109 8.00 6.47 -2.81
CA ASN A 109 7.35 7.59 -3.45
C ASN A 109 5.86 7.68 -3.07
N MET A 110 5.59 8.05 -1.82
CA MET A 110 4.24 8.21 -1.26
C MET A 110 3.53 9.40 -1.91
N LEU A 111 4.23 10.51 -2.15
CA LEU A 111 3.64 11.78 -2.58
C LEU A 111 2.95 11.72 -3.96
N ASN A 112 3.36 10.78 -4.81
CA ASN A 112 2.76 10.63 -6.15
C ASN A 112 1.47 9.80 -6.19
N SER A 113 1.02 9.20 -5.08
CA SER A 113 -0.16 8.35 -5.07
C SER A 113 -0.84 8.29 -3.70
N PRO A 114 -2.16 8.59 -3.62
CA PRO A 114 -2.87 8.50 -2.35
C PRO A 114 -2.96 7.06 -1.86
N VAL A 115 -3.10 6.08 -2.78
CA VAL A 115 -3.12 4.64 -2.47
C VAL A 115 -1.83 4.22 -1.76
N VAL A 116 -0.67 4.59 -2.30
CA VAL A 116 0.63 4.25 -1.70
C VAL A 116 0.78 4.93 -0.34
N THR A 117 0.39 6.20 -0.24
CA THR A 117 0.45 6.95 1.03
C THR A 117 -0.41 6.30 2.11
N LEU A 118 -1.69 6.01 1.80
CA LEU A 118 -2.61 5.39 2.74
C LEU A 118 -2.12 4.01 3.20
N LYS A 119 -1.53 3.22 2.29
CA LYS A 119 -0.97 1.91 2.64
C LYS A 119 0.25 2.02 3.55
N ALA A 120 1.12 3.00 3.31
CA ALA A 120 2.25 3.27 4.17
C ALA A 120 1.80 3.73 5.57
N LEU A 121 0.86 4.69 5.66
CA LEU A 121 0.29 5.15 6.93
C LEU A 121 -0.39 4.00 7.68
N SER A 122 -1.18 3.17 6.98
CA SER A 122 -1.82 1.99 7.57
C SER A 122 -0.80 0.96 8.08
N THR A 123 0.28 0.73 7.34
CA THR A 123 1.37 -0.17 7.77
C THR A 123 2.06 0.35 9.04
N VAL A 124 2.30 1.65 9.13
CA VAL A 124 2.88 2.29 10.33
C VAL A 124 1.92 2.21 11.50
N HIS A 125 0.62 2.44 11.26
CA HIS A 125 -0.38 2.33 12.31
C HIS A 125 -0.43 0.92 12.89
N GLU A 126 -0.43 -0.12 12.05
CA GLU A 126 -0.41 -1.51 12.51
C GLU A 126 0.84 -1.81 13.35
N LEU A 127 2.00 -1.29 12.94
CA LEU A 127 3.24 -1.40 13.71
C LEU A 127 3.15 -0.69 15.07
N MET A 128 2.56 0.51 15.12
CA MET A 128 2.32 1.24 16.38
C MET A 128 1.24 0.61 17.28
N GLN A 129 0.50 -0.39 16.79
CA GLN A 129 -0.49 -1.12 17.59
C GLN A 129 0.04 -2.47 18.08
N ARG A 130 0.82 -3.16 17.24
CA ARG A 130 1.14 -4.58 17.42
C ARG A 130 2.64 -4.88 17.42
N GLY A 131 3.47 -3.94 17.00
CA GLY A 131 4.92 -4.08 16.96
C GLY A 131 5.55 -3.88 18.34
N SER A 132 6.85 -4.16 18.42
CA SER A 132 7.61 -4.01 19.66
C SER A 132 7.60 -2.55 20.17
N PRO A 133 7.85 -2.31 21.47
CA PRO A 133 7.88 -0.96 22.03
C PRO A 133 8.87 -0.02 21.31
N ALA A 134 9.95 -0.57 20.73
CA ALA A 134 10.95 0.17 19.95
C ALA A 134 10.39 0.82 18.67
N VAL A 135 9.20 0.43 18.20
CA VAL A 135 8.51 1.09 17.09
C VAL A 135 8.14 2.54 17.43
N LEU A 136 7.71 2.82 18.67
CA LEU A 136 7.27 4.14 19.07
C LEU A 136 8.35 5.22 18.91
N PRO A 137 9.57 5.07 19.49
CA PRO A 137 10.63 6.04 19.28
C PRO A 137 11.09 6.10 17.81
N ALA A 138 11.06 4.98 17.06
CA ALA A 138 11.39 4.98 15.64
C ALA A 138 10.43 5.84 14.81
N VAL A 139 9.11 5.74 15.07
CA VAL A 139 8.10 6.60 14.44
C VAL A 139 8.19 8.04 14.96
N GLY A 140 8.56 8.23 16.24
CA GLY A 140 8.88 9.55 16.80
C GLY A 140 9.99 10.27 16.01
N GLY A 141 11.03 9.55 15.58
CA GLY A 141 12.08 10.07 14.69
C GLY A 141 11.60 10.40 13.26
N TRP A 142 10.35 10.06 12.91
CA TRP A 142 9.76 10.23 11.58
C TRP A 142 8.66 11.28 11.52
N LEU A 143 8.49 12.05 12.61
CA LEU A 143 7.50 13.11 12.71
C LEU A 143 7.65 14.17 11.61
N ASP A 144 8.88 14.51 11.21
CA ASP A 144 9.13 15.47 10.13
C ASP A 144 8.59 14.95 8.79
N TYR A 145 8.73 13.65 8.54
CA TYR A 145 8.22 13.03 7.32
C TYR A 145 6.69 12.94 7.34
N LEU A 146 6.07 12.62 8.48
CA LEU A 146 4.61 12.69 8.65
C LEU A 146 4.09 14.12 8.39
N SER A 147 4.83 15.13 8.86
CA SER A 147 4.50 16.55 8.64
C SER A 147 4.64 16.94 7.16
N LEU A 148 5.65 16.40 6.46
CA LEU A 148 5.82 16.55 5.02
C LEU A 148 4.64 15.94 4.25
N VAL A 149 4.26 14.69 4.59
CA VAL A 149 3.09 14.02 4.00
C VAL A 149 1.84 14.86 4.23
N GLN A 150 1.60 15.30 5.46
CA GLN A 150 0.45 16.16 5.79
C GLN A 150 0.44 17.42 4.92
N SER A 151 1.55 18.17 4.88
CA SER A 151 1.66 19.44 4.15
C SER A 151 1.50 19.26 2.64
N HIS A 152 2.03 18.18 2.09
CA HIS A 152 1.91 17.86 0.67
C HIS A 152 0.45 17.60 0.28
N TRP A 153 -0.24 16.72 1.01
CA TRP A 153 -1.61 16.34 0.68
C TRP A 153 -2.64 17.40 1.07
N ASP A 154 -2.33 18.27 2.02
CA ASP A 154 -3.16 19.44 2.35
C ASP A 154 -3.16 20.47 1.20
N ARG A 155 -1.96 20.83 0.71
CA ARG A 155 -1.81 21.77 -0.41
C ARG A 155 -2.28 21.20 -1.74
N ASN A 156 -2.01 19.92 -1.98
CA ASN A 156 -2.31 19.28 -3.25
C ASN A 156 -3.75 18.75 -3.29
N GLY A 157 -4.41 18.54 -2.15
CA GLY A 157 -5.85 18.31 -2.08
C GLY A 157 -6.66 19.50 -2.59
N ASN A 158 -6.15 20.73 -2.39
CA ASN A 158 -6.75 21.95 -2.93
C ASN A 158 -6.53 22.15 -4.44
N ASN A 159 -5.55 21.45 -5.04
CA ASN A 159 -5.28 21.43 -6.50
C ASN A 159 -5.62 20.07 -7.12
N ALA A 160 -6.27 19.17 -6.38
CA ALA A 160 -6.67 17.86 -6.87
C ALA A 160 -7.95 18.05 -7.69
N ASP A 161 -7.80 18.64 -8.88
CA ASP A 161 -8.94 19.14 -9.64
C ASP A 161 -9.99 18.04 -9.91
N TYR A 162 -9.61 16.76 -9.98
CA TYR A 162 -10.54 15.61 -10.04
C TYR A 162 -9.90 14.30 -9.55
N GLY A 163 -10.72 13.36 -9.08
CA GLY A 163 -10.38 11.92 -8.97
C GLY A 163 -10.00 11.44 -7.57
N LEU A 164 -9.31 10.30 -7.48
CA LEU A 164 -9.03 9.63 -6.18
C LEU A 164 -8.26 10.51 -5.20
N SER A 165 -7.43 11.44 -5.68
CA SER A 165 -6.69 12.38 -4.84
C SER A 165 -7.61 13.36 -4.11
N GLU A 166 -8.70 13.82 -4.73
CA GLU A 166 -9.68 14.73 -4.10
C GLU A 166 -10.29 14.08 -2.85
N VAL A 167 -10.75 12.83 -3.00
CA VAL A 167 -11.42 12.08 -1.92
C VAL A 167 -10.42 11.64 -0.84
N CYS A 168 -9.23 11.19 -1.24
CA CYS A 168 -8.27 10.63 -0.30
C CYS A 168 -7.39 11.67 0.41
N SER A 169 -7.20 12.88 -0.14
CA SER A 169 -6.30 13.87 0.47
C SER A 169 -6.70 14.25 1.91
N PRO A 170 -7.98 14.58 2.20
CA PRO A 170 -8.39 14.89 3.58
C PRO A 170 -8.16 13.71 4.53
N LEU A 171 -8.40 12.49 4.05
CA LEU A 171 -8.15 11.27 4.83
C LEU A 171 -6.65 11.08 5.11
N VAL A 172 -5.79 11.26 4.11
CA VAL A 172 -4.34 11.18 4.27
C VAL A 172 -3.84 12.20 5.31
N VAL A 173 -4.32 13.45 5.22
CA VAL A 173 -3.97 14.52 6.15
C VAL A 173 -4.40 14.17 7.58
N ALA A 174 -5.65 13.74 7.76
CA ALA A 174 -6.18 13.35 9.06
C ALA A 174 -5.43 12.15 9.64
N TYR A 175 -5.10 11.15 8.81
CA TYR A 175 -4.42 9.94 9.25
C TYR A 175 -2.95 10.22 9.61
N ALA A 176 -2.23 11.02 8.81
CA ALA A 176 -0.86 11.44 9.16
C ALA A 176 -0.84 12.21 10.50
N ARG A 177 -1.81 13.09 10.73
CA ARG A 177 -1.97 13.82 12.00
C ARG A 177 -2.24 12.89 13.17
N LEU A 178 -3.13 11.90 13.00
CA LEU A 178 -3.42 10.89 14.02
C LEU A 178 -2.14 10.14 14.44
N LEU A 179 -1.34 9.68 13.48
CA LEU A 179 -0.09 8.96 13.77
C LEU A 179 0.94 9.85 14.44
N ALA A 180 1.08 11.11 13.98
CA ALA A 180 1.97 12.07 14.62
C ALA A 180 1.55 12.37 16.07
N ALA A 181 0.24 12.52 16.32
CA ALA A 181 -0.29 12.71 17.67
C ALA A 181 -0.02 11.48 18.56
N LYS A 182 -0.24 10.26 18.06
CA LYS A 182 0.08 9.03 18.79
C LYS A 182 1.57 8.93 19.12
N ALA A 183 2.45 9.22 18.16
CA ALA A 183 3.89 9.18 18.39
C ALA A 183 4.34 10.22 19.44
N ARG A 184 3.79 11.44 19.40
CA ARG A 184 4.05 12.47 20.42
C ARG A 184 3.54 12.05 21.80
N PHE A 185 2.33 11.50 21.88
CA PHE A 185 1.77 10.97 23.12
C PHE A 185 2.72 9.96 23.77
N HIS A 186 3.23 8.98 23.02
CA HIS A 186 4.16 7.99 23.59
C HIS A 186 5.56 8.56 23.88
N SER A 187 5.93 9.69 23.28
CA SER A 187 7.17 10.39 23.64
C SER A 187 7.08 11.08 25.01
N GLU A 188 5.89 11.56 25.35
CA GLU A 188 5.56 12.19 26.64
C GLU A 188 5.24 11.14 27.72
N HIS A 189 4.62 10.03 27.31
CA HIS A 189 4.14 8.97 28.19
C HIS A 189 4.87 7.63 27.95
N ARG A 190 6.19 7.63 28.18
CA ARG A 190 7.07 6.47 27.92
C ARG A 190 6.75 5.22 28.74
N ALA A 191 5.99 5.37 29.83
CA ALA A 191 5.56 4.26 30.67
C ALA A 191 4.54 3.34 29.98
N PHE A 192 3.85 3.81 28.94
CA PHE A 192 2.84 3.01 28.23
C PHE A 192 3.39 2.47 26.92
N GLU A 193 3.35 1.15 26.79
CA GLU A 193 3.66 0.45 25.55
C GLU A 193 2.51 0.51 24.52
N ASN A 194 2.77 0.00 23.32
CA ASN A 194 1.88 0.12 22.15
C ASN A 194 0.45 -0.41 22.35
N ASN A 195 0.32 -1.48 23.14
CA ASN A 195 -0.93 -2.20 23.37
C ASN A 195 -1.67 -1.72 24.64
N TYR A 196 -1.11 -0.75 25.39
CA TYR A 196 -1.61 -0.30 26.69
C TYR A 196 -1.84 -1.44 27.70
N SER A 197 -1.03 -2.49 27.63
CA SER A 197 -1.02 -3.53 28.65
C SER A 197 -0.35 -3.00 29.92
N PHE A 198 -0.78 -3.51 31.07
CA PHE A 198 -0.21 -3.21 32.37
C PHE A 198 0.44 -4.50 32.86
N ASP A 199 1.73 -4.45 33.18
CA ASP A 199 2.40 -5.54 33.89
C ASP A 199 1.92 -5.49 35.36
N GLU A 200 0.95 -6.32 35.72
CA GLU A 200 0.48 -6.48 37.11
C GLU A 200 1.62 -6.93 38.06
N GLU A 201 2.73 -7.47 37.51
CA GLU A 201 3.90 -7.95 38.27
C GLU A 201 4.81 -6.82 38.81
N ALA A 202 4.57 -5.56 38.46
CA ALA A 202 5.31 -4.42 39.00
C ALA A 202 4.79 -3.89 40.35
N GLU A 203 3.69 -4.47 40.88
CA GLU A 203 3.10 -4.13 42.18
C GLU A 203 3.27 -5.25 43.24
N GLY A 204 4.36 -6.03 43.17
CA GLY A 204 4.72 -7.08 44.14
C GLY A 204 5.96 -6.76 44.98
#